data_AF-A0A833G9L9-F1
#
_entry.id   AF-A0A833G9L9-F1
#
_cell.length_a   1.000
_cell.length_b   1.000
_cell.length_c   1.000
_cell.angle_alpha   90.00
_cell.angle_beta   90.00
_cell.angle_gamma   90.00
#
_symmetry.space_group_name_H-M   'P 1'
#
loop_
_entity.id
_entity.type
_entity.pdbx_description
1 polymer ?
#
loop_
_entity_poly.entity_id
_entity_poly.type
_entity_poly.pdbx_seq_one_letter_code
_entity_poly.pdbx_strand_id
1 'polypeptide(L)'
;MTEKIRIGVLGASGYTGADLVRLAIAHPDMEIAALTANSHAGKAMAEVFPHLGFVDLPGLTTIEAADWRTVDAVFCGLPHGTTQE
;
A
#
# COMPACT_ATOMS: atom_id res chain seq x y z
N MET A 1 21.34 5.67 12.07
CA MET A 1 20.31 5.20 11.13
C MET A 1 18.99 5.61 11.74
N THR A 2 18.20 6.40 11.02
CA THR A 2 16.82 6.70 11.41
C THR A 2 16.00 5.41 11.33
N GLU A 3 15.09 5.18 12.28
CA GLU A 3 14.10 4.12 12.12
C GLU A 3 13.21 4.45 10.92
N LYS A 4 12.90 3.45 10.10
CA LYS A 4 12.03 3.63 8.93
C LYS A 4 10.60 3.90 9.40
N ILE A 5 9.91 4.78 8.68
CA ILE A 5 8.48 5.01 8.87
C ILE A 5 7.72 3.90 8.14
N ARG A 6 6.92 3.13 8.88
CA ARG A 6 6.08 2.08 8.32
C ARG A 6 4.79 2.69 7.79
N ILE A 7 4.55 2.53 6.49
CA ILE A 7 3.44 3.16 5.81
C ILE A 7 2.37 2.14 5.41
N GLY A 8 1.11 2.58 5.48
CA GLY A 8 -0.03 1.91 4.88
C GLY A 8 -0.50 2.67 3.63
N VAL A 9 -0.89 1.95 2.58
CA VAL A 9 -1.46 2.55 1.36
C VAL A 9 -2.89 2.09 1.17
N LEU A 10 -3.84 3.01 1.28
CA LEU A 10 -5.23 2.78 0.92
C LEU A 10 -5.42 2.95 -0.57
N GLY A 11 -6.05 1.97 -1.24
CA GLY A 11 -6.23 2.02 -2.69
C GLY A 11 -4.94 1.74 -3.46
N ALA A 12 -4.10 0.84 -2.96
CA ALA A 12 -2.83 0.45 -3.56
C ALA A 12 -2.97 -0.03 -5.00
N SER A 13 -4.10 -0.66 -5.37
CA SER A 13 -4.37 -1.11 -6.74
C SER A 13 -4.78 0.01 -7.71
N GLY A 14 -4.93 1.26 -7.25
CA GLY A 14 -5.15 2.42 -8.10
C GLY A 14 -3.83 2.99 -8.63
N TYR A 15 -3.87 3.75 -9.72
CA TYR A 15 -2.64 4.29 -10.33
C TYR A 15 -1.82 5.17 -9.37
N THR A 16 -2.48 6.02 -8.57
CA THR A 16 -1.81 6.84 -7.56
C THR A 16 -1.21 5.99 -6.44
N GLY A 17 -1.93 4.96 -5.98
CA GLY A 17 -1.42 4.02 -4.98
C GLY A 17 -0.23 3.22 -5.49
N ALA A 18 -0.28 2.73 -6.73
CA ALA A 18 0.81 2.00 -7.35
C ALA A 18 2.05 2.87 -7.59
N ASP A 19 1.88 4.13 -7.99
CA ASP A 19 3.01 5.05 -8.16
C ASP A 19 3.63 5.44 -6.80
N LEU A 20 2.81 5.62 -5.77
CA LEU A 20 3.31 5.78 -4.39
C LEU A 20 4.12 4.54 -3.95
N VAL A 21 3.62 3.33 -4.20
CA VAL A 21 4.33 2.08 -3.89
C VAL A 21 5.69 2.07 -4.60
N ARG A 22 5.72 2.38 -5.90
CA ARG A 22 6.95 2.47 -6.70
C ARG A 22 7.97 3.45 -6.10
N LEU A 23 7.52 4.60 -5.61
CA LEU A 23 8.38 5.60 -4.96
C LEU A 23 8.84 5.15 -3.57
N ALA A 24 7.94 4.61 -2.75
CA ALA A 24 8.21 4.20 -1.38
C ALA A 24 9.22 3.04 -1.30
N ILE A 25 9.16 2.08 -2.23
CA ILE A 25 10.14 0.98 -2.35
C ILE A 25 11.58 1.50 -2.48
N ALA A 26 11.78 2.64 -3.13
CA ALA A 26 13.10 3.24 -3.35
C ALA A 26 13.50 4.24 -2.25
N HIS A 27 12.63 4.51 -1.28
CA HIS A 27 12.86 5.56 -0.30
C HIS A 27 13.65 5.02 0.92
N PRO A 28 14.76 5.68 1.33
CA PRO A 28 15.65 5.14 2.37
C PRO A 28 14.99 5.03 3.75
N ASP A 29 14.07 5.93 4.08
CA ASP A 29 13.44 6.01 5.40
C ASP A 29 11.97 5.50 5.42
N MET A 30 11.52 4.76 4.40
CA MET A 30 10.16 4.21 4.36
C MET A 30 10.15 2.68 4.23
N GLU A 31 9.11 2.07 4.76
CA GLU A 31 8.81 0.65 4.64
C GLU A 31 7.30 0.46 4.45
N ILE A 32 6.90 -0.38 3.49
CA ILE A 32 5.49 -0.65 3.23
C ILE A 32 5.04 -1.78 4.16
N ALA A 33 4.15 -1.48 5.11
CA ALA A 33 3.63 -2.43 6.07
C ALA A 33 2.22 -2.94 5.73
N ALA A 34 1.41 -2.16 4.98
CA ALA A 34 0.07 -2.55 4.59
C ALA A 34 -0.32 -1.98 3.22
N LEU A 35 -0.99 -2.80 2.39
CA LEU A 35 -1.56 -2.40 1.11
C LEU A 35 -3.02 -2.83 1.05
N THR A 36 -3.93 -1.89 0.78
CA THR A 36 -5.35 -2.20 0.66
C THR A 36 -5.89 -1.97 -0.75
N ALA A 37 -6.77 -2.87 -1.19
CA ALA A 37 -7.47 -2.79 -2.47
C ALA A 37 -8.73 -3.67 -2.42
N ASN A 38 -9.89 -3.11 -2.11
CA ASN A 38 -11.11 -3.90 -1.91
C ASN A 38 -11.48 -4.80 -3.10
N SER A 39 -11.33 -4.32 -4.34
CA SER A 39 -11.63 -5.12 -5.55
C SER A 39 -10.56 -6.16 -5.91
N HIS A 40 -9.40 -6.10 -5.26
CA HIS A 40 -8.23 -6.97 -5.53
C HIS A 40 -7.70 -7.65 -4.26
N ALA A 41 -8.49 -7.68 -3.19
CA ALA A 41 -8.09 -8.30 -1.93
C ALA A 41 -7.80 -9.80 -2.13
N GLY A 42 -6.76 -10.29 -1.45
CA GLY A 42 -6.25 -11.65 -1.58
C GLY A 42 -5.23 -11.87 -2.71
N LYS A 43 -4.99 -10.86 -3.56
CA LYS A 43 -3.99 -10.91 -4.63
C LYS A 43 -2.65 -10.32 -4.21
N ALA A 44 -1.58 -10.75 -4.85
CA ALA A 44 -0.30 -10.04 -4.82
C ALA A 44 -0.36 -8.76 -5.66
N MET A 45 0.43 -7.76 -5.29
CA MET A 45 0.53 -6.51 -6.08
C MET A 45 1.00 -6.78 -7.52
N ALA A 46 1.87 -7.78 -7.72
CA ALA A 46 2.38 -8.21 -9.02
C ALA A 46 1.28 -8.75 -9.97
N GLU A 47 0.17 -9.25 -9.45
CA GLU A 47 -0.96 -9.70 -10.27
C GLU A 47 -1.73 -8.52 -10.90
N VAL A 48 -1.67 -7.34 -10.26
CA VAL A 48 -2.29 -6.11 -10.76
C VAL A 48 -1.29 -5.27 -11.56
N PHE A 49 -0.06 -5.16 -11.05
CA PHE A 49 1.03 -4.40 -11.63
C PHE A 49 2.30 -5.27 -11.73
N PRO A 50 2.48 -6.04 -12.82
CA PRO A 50 3.58 -6.99 -12.96
C PRO A 50 4.98 -6.38 -12.81
N HIS A 51 5.12 -5.11 -13.18
CA HIS A 51 6.38 -4.38 -13.04
C HIS A 51 6.80 -4.16 -11.58
N LEU A 52 5.93 -4.40 -10.58
CA LEU A 52 6.27 -4.37 -9.16
C LEU A 52 6.58 -5.76 -8.59
N GLY A 53 6.57 -6.82 -9.41
CA GLY A 53 6.78 -8.20 -8.95
C GLY A 53 8.23 -8.57 -8.60
N PHE A 54 9.18 -7.64 -8.73
CA PHE A 54 10.57 -7.86 -8.37
C PHE A 54 10.89 -7.54 -6.90
N VAL A 55 9.90 -7.05 -6.15
CA VAL A 55 10.02 -6.77 -4.72
C VAL A 55 9.03 -7.59 -3.91
N ASP A 56 9.44 -7.90 -2.68
CA ASP A 56 8.55 -8.53 -1.71
C ASP A 56 7.64 -7.46 -1.10
N LEU A 57 6.35 -7.55 -1.36
CA LEU A 57 5.34 -6.61 -0.90
C LEU A 57 4.25 -7.37 -0.14
N PRO A 58 3.63 -6.74 0.88
CA PRO A 58 2.44 -7.30 1.51
C PRO A 58 1.36 -7.62 0.47
N GLY A 59 0.62 -8.71 0.70
CA GLY A 59 -0.57 -9.02 -0.09
C GLY A 59 -1.61 -7.91 0.00
N LEU A 60 -2.37 -7.70 -1.08
CA LEU A 60 -3.48 -6.76 -1.08
C LEU A 60 -4.59 -7.29 -0.17
N THR A 61 -5.07 -6.45 0.74
CA THR A 61 -6.16 -6.78 1.66
C THR A 61 -7.30 -5.75 1.59
N THR A 62 -8.40 -5.98 2.32
CA THR A 62 -9.42 -4.93 2.51
C THR A 62 -8.96 -3.97 3.60
N ILE A 63 -9.61 -2.81 3.72
CA ILE A 63 -9.28 -1.82 4.75
C ILE A 63 -9.52 -2.39 6.15
N GLU A 64 -10.59 -3.16 6.31
CA GLU A 64 -11.03 -3.73 7.59
C GLU A 64 -10.11 -4.87 8.06
N ALA A 65 -9.50 -5.58 7.11
CA ALA A 65 -8.62 -6.71 7.37
C ALA A 65 -7.14 -6.31 7.55
N ALA A 66 -6.77 -5.05 7.31
CA ALA A 66 -5.40 -4.60 7.49
C ALA A 66 -5.06 -4.40 8.98
N ASP A 67 -3.84 -4.76 9.39
CA ASP A 67 -3.36 -4.50 10.75
C ASP A 67 -2.77 -3.09 10.86
N TRP A 68 -3.59 -2.13 11.27
CA TRP A 68 -3.18 -0.74 11.41
C TRP A 68 -2.24 -0.47 12.60
N ARG A 69 -2.09 -1.42 13.53
CA ARG A 69 -1.25 -1.24 14.73
C ARG A 69 0.24 -1.23 14.40
N THR A 70 0.60 -1.71 13.21
CA THR A 70 1.99 -1.78 12.73
C THR A 70 2.37 -0.62 11.82
N VAL A 71 1.47 0.36 11.64
CA VAL A 71 1.62 1.47 10.68
C VAL A 71 1.79 2.79 11.42
N ASP A 72 2.81 3.56 11.02
CA ASP A 72 3.12 4.88 11.59
C ASP A 72 2.42 6.01 10.81
N ALA A 73 2.17 5.81 9.51
CA ALA A 73 1.47 6.76 8.65
C ALA A 73 0.66 6.08 7.54
N VAL A 74 -0.45 6.69 7.12
CA VAL A 74 -1.31 6.16 6.05
C VAL A 74 -1.43 7.16 4.91
N PHE A 75 -1.26 6.68 3.68
CA PHE A 75 -1.55 7.43 2.46
C PHE A 75 -2.89 6.97 1.87
N CYS A 76 -3.76 7.91 1.56
CA CYS A 76 -5.07 7.62 1.00
C CYS A 76 -5.12 7.91 -0.51
N GLY A 77 -5.12 6.84 -1.32
CA GLY A 77 -5.29 6.87 -2.77
C GLY A 77 -6.68 6.41 -3.22
N LEU A 78 -7.72 6.68 -2.41
CA LEU A 78 -9.09 6.26 -2.69
C LEU A 78 -9.85 7.30 -3.56
N PRO A 79 -10.89 6.87 -4.30
CA PRO A 79 -11.76 7.79 -5.02
C PRO A 79 -12.43 8.82 -4.09
N HIS A 80 -12.90 9.93 -4.69
CA HIS A 80 -13.71 10.90 -3.96
C HIS A 80 -14.93 10.23 -3.30
N GLY A 81 -15.28 10.64 -2.08
CA GLY A 81 -16.36 10.04 -1.30
C GLY A 81 -15.92 8.83 -0.46
N THR A 82 -15.21 7.85 -1.04
CA THR A 82 -14.70 6.69 -0.26
C THR A 82 -13.69 7.10 0.81
N THR A 83 -12.95 8.18 0.60
CA THR A 83 -11.99 8.72 1.59
C THR A 83 -12.64 9.38 2.81
N GLN A 84 -13.92 9.78 2.74
CA GLN A 84 -14.58 10.53 3.82
C GLN A 84 -15.26 9.64 4.86
N GLU A 85 -15.55 8.38 4.51
CA GLU A 85 -16.11 7.35 5.38
C GLU A 85 -14.99 6.63 6.16
#